data_AF-A0A937PR46-F1
#
_entry.id   AF-A0A937PR46-F1
#
_cell.length_a   1.000
_cell.length_b   1.000
_cell.length_c   1.000
_cell.angle_alpha   90.00
_cell.angle_beta   90.00
_cell.angle_gamma   90.00
#
_symmetry.space_group_name_H-M   'P 1'
#
loop_
_entity.id
_entity.type
_entity.pdbx_description
1 polymer ?
#
loop_
_entity_poly.entity_id
_entity_poly.type
_entity_poly.pdbx_seq_one_letter_code
_entity_poly.pdbx_strand_id
1 'polypeptide(L)'
;MREPLVKRIAIILCMLTAVGVAPTAAVAIGLPAEAAGGELAAASATSTQPATAEAKGAPSHAGGFLNTMARAFSKLYLCFELVGVASVVAWIIVWITLIVWSFRTPGMPVYLAGCLLVALVVVYALMVPRAGEILAVLVWPAMLGALAIMAAWAFKQRELPFAFAILLLATGAFGLGRRNSDNVSRIMEDRSVEIAAARQRQIEARRTEASKLRSRASSIRFVEDDANDAMDAAGYSKEELARLQADDANIAAPAEPAYRNRGKQKRDPNQIDANAPILESTDEMAELEAAARIRRLPGADYVLANQLDLLNRFAIWLTLVTAMLVAAVEYLRRFNRTFGSILPLPIACRAIDAIWPKTHAVMLIPAGPTDKTVRDYLDGVVSKGESFILISADDPWPRRDRLPRLPLLRGLWPLRKVVKRPDDLTCTGGFVFESAWYGRYGFVLPAESLDEPLRAMLGGMLEMLRMRHHTRASARRTVNVVWDLPEAMPSETVEELVFLCREANFKFVAIARDKADWASDLFDEVHNVEAGSTGLPAGS
;
A
#
# COMPACT_ATOMS: atom_id res chain seq x y z
N MET A 1 -29.51 -15.98 11.43
CA MET A 1 -28.22 -16.63 11.06
C MET A 1 -26.98 -15.70 11.01
N ARG A 2 -27.01 -14.44 11.51
CA ARG A 2 -25.86 -13.51 11.43
C ARG A 2 -25.01 -13.39 12.71
N GLU A 3 -25.50 -13.83 13.86
CA GLU A 3 -24.76 -13.76 15.13
C GLU A 3 -23.47 -14.61 15.24
N PRO A 4 -23.37 -15.84 14.67
CA PRO A 4 -22.21 -16.68 14.98
C PRO A 4 -20.92 -16.18 14.31
N LEU A 5 -21.01 -15.45 13.18
CA LEU A 5 -19.84 -14.93 12.48
C LEU A 5 -19.25 -13.70 13.20
N VAL A 6 -20.11 -12.82 13.72
CA VAL A 6 -19.69 -11.61 14.45
C VAL A 6 -18.99 -11.97 15.76
N LYS A 7 -19.51 -12.97 16.50
CA LYS A 7 -18.86 -13.48 17.72
C LYS A 7 -17.49 -14.09 17.43
N ARG A 8 -17.34 -14.86 16.34
CA ARG A 8 -16.06 -15.48 15.96
C ARG A 8 -15.01 -14.45 15.56
N ILE A 9 -15.39 -13.38 14.84
CA ILE A 9 -14.46 -12.31 14.44
C ILE A 9 -14.07 -11.43 15.63
N ALA A 10 -15.00 -11.13 16.55
CA ALA A 10 -14.71 -10.39 17.77
C ALA A 10 -13.72 -11.15 18.69
N ILE A 11 -13.83 -12.48 18.78
CA ILE A 11 -12.88 -13.31 19.53
C ILE A 11 -11.48 -13.28 18.90
N ILE A 12 -11.38 -13.34 17.57
CA ILE A 12 -10.09 -13.26 16.86
C ILE A 12 -9.43 -11.89 17.05
N LEU A 13 -10.20 -10.81 16.99
CA LEU A 13 -9.71 -9.45 17.26
C LEU A 13 -9.26 -9.27 18.71
N CYS A 14 -10.00 -9.80 19.69
CA CYS A 14 -9.60 -9.79 21.10
C CYS A 14 -8.30 -10.57 21.34
N MET A 15 -8.10 -11.72 20.67
CA MET A 15 -6.86 -12.49 20.78
C MET A 15 -5.67 -11.77 20.14
N LEU A 16 -5.87 -11.08 19.00
CA LEU A 16 -4.81 -10.30 18.36
C LEU A 16 -4.39 -9.07 19.18
N THR A 17 -5.33 -8.43 19.89
CA THR A 17 -4.99 -7.34 20.83
C THR A 17 -4.31 -7.84 22.10
N ALA A 18 -4.60 -9.06 22.55
CA ALA A 18 -3.98 -9.66 23.74
C ALA A 18 -2.53 -10.10 23.51
N VAL A 19 -2.15 -10.42 22.26
CA VAL A 19 -0.80 -10.86 21.89
C VAL A 19 0.16 -9.69 21.61
N GLY A 20 -0.36 -8.47 21.40
CA GLY A 20 0.44 -7.29 21.02
C GLY A 20 0.91 -6.37 22.15
N VAL A 21 0.54 -6.62 23.41
CA VAL A 21 0.83 -5.70 24.54
C VAL A 21 1.65 -6.41 25.63
N ALA A 22 2.85 -6.85 25.28
CA ALA A 22 3.97 -7.15 26.20
C ALA A 22 5.19 -7.50 25.33
N PRO A 23 6.34 -6.77 25.34
CA PRO A 23 6.93 -6.07 26.49
C PRO A 23 7.64 -4.74 26.14
N THR A 24 7.18 -3.61 26.67
CA THR A 24 8.02 -2.39 26.81
C THR A 24 7.89 -1.73 28.19
N ALA A 25 7.13 -2.32 29.11
CA ALA A 25 6.92 -1.77 30.45
C ALA A 25 7.86 -2.34 31.54
N ALA A 26 8.86 -3.16 31.20
CA ALA A 26 9.62 -3.94 32.19
C ALA A 26 11.07 -3.48 32.46
N VAL A 27 11.51 -2.30 32.02
CA VAL A 27 12.92 -1.84 32.23
C VAL A 27 13.06 -0.63 33.17
N ALA A 28 11.96 -0.05 33.66
CA ALA A 28 12.04 1.05 34.61
C ALA A 28 11.30 0.67 35.89
N ILE A 29 12.00 0.00 36.82
CA ILE A 29 11.83 0.06 38.29
C ILE A 29 12.83 -0.96 38.86
N GLY A 30 13.87 -0.49 39.56
CA GLY A 30 14.91 -1.36 40.12
C GLY A 30 16.02 -0.68 40.92
N LEU A 31 15.65 0.07 41.98
CA LEU A 31 16.38 0.26 43.26
C LEU A 31 17.72 1.05 43.29
N PRO A 32 18.21 1.48 44.47
CA PRO A 32 17.55 2.25 45.54
C PRO A 32 18.40 3.46 46.04
N ALA A 33 17.79 4.27 46.92
CA ALA A 33 18.43 5.36 47.67
C ALA A 33 18.67 4.95 49.14
N GLU A 34 19.85 5.30 49.67
CA GLU A 34 20.27 5.49 51.10
C GLU A 34 21.81 5.35 51.14
N ALA A 35 22.64 6.03 51.95
CA ALA A 35 22.49 7.01 53.02
C ALA A 35 23.91 7.56 53.38
N ALA A 36 23.92 8.58 54.26
CA ALA A 36 25.06 9.15 55.02
C ALA A 36 26.05 10.02 54.23
N GLY A 37 26.32 11.29 54.58
CA GLY A 37 26.37 11.92 55.90
C GLY A 37 27.84 12.11 56.28
N GLY A 38 28.32 13.34 56.43
CA GLY A 38 29.71 13.59 56.84
C GLY A 38 30.19 15.03 56.67
N GLU A 39 30.22 15.74 57.79
CA GLU A 39 30.64 17.12 58.04
C GLU A 39 32.16 17.42 57.90
N LEU A 40 32.44 18.73 57.93
CA LEU A 40 33.64 19.40 58.48
C LEU A 40 34.99 19.33 57.71
N ALA A 41 35.44 20.48 57.20
CA ALA A 41 36.37 21.37 57.91
C ALA A 41 37.13 22.31 56.95
N ALA A 42 37.37 23.52 57.45
CA ALA A 42 38.07 24.63 56.83
C ALA A 42 39.58 24.37 56.63
N ALA A 43 40.16 25.00 55.61
CA ALA A 43 41.53 25.52 55.67
C ALA A 43 41.75 26.61 54.61
N SER A 44 42.15 27.77 55.12
CA SER A 44 42.70 28.92 54.42
C SER A 44 43.90 28.58 53.54
N ALA A 45 44.00 29.19 52.36
CA ALA A 45 45.31 29.52 51.77
C ALA A 45 45.19 30.71 50.81
N THR A 46 45.74 31.81 51.27
CA THR A 46 46.08 33.05 50.58
C THR A 46 46.98 32.80 49.37
N SER A 47 46.67 33.38 48.20
CA SER A 47 47.68 33.66 47.17
C SER A 47 47.19 34.72 46.16
N THR A 48 47.63 35.95 46.42
CA THR A 48 48.24 36.90 45.47
C THR A 48 47.72 36.95 44.01
N GLN A 49 46.93 37.99 43.74
CA GLN A 49 46.87 38.67 42.43
C GLN A 49 48.23 39.31 42.10
N PRO A 50 48.53 39.46 40.80
CA PRO A 50 49.08 40.71 40.30
C PRO A 50 48.09 41.43 39.38
N ALA A 51 48.06 42.74 39.56
CA ALA A 51 47.25 43.69 38.83
C ALA A 51 47.69 43.80 37.35
N THR A 52 46.70 43.85 36.45
CA THR A 52 46.87 44.50 35.14
C THR A 52 45.58 45.22 34.74
N ALA A 53 45.72 46.55 34.68
CA ALA A 53 45.09 47.50 33.77
C ALA A 53 43.56 47.56 33.66
N GLU A 54 43.01 48.62 34.23
CA GLU A 54 41.73 49.22 33.88
C GLU A 54 41.63 49.48 32.36
N ALA A 55 40.68 48.83 31.70
CA ALA A 55 40.10 49.31 30.45
C ALA A 55 38.63 49.67 30.72
N LYS A 56 38.36 50.97 30.87
CA LYS A 56 37.00 51.54 30.85
C LYS A 56 36.38 51.28 29.47
N GLY A 57 35.66 50.17 29.33
CA GLY A 57 34.82 49.84 28.18
C GLY A 57 33.36 50.14 28.48
N ALA A 58 32.72 50.92 27.61
CA ALA A 58 31.33 51.34 27.68
C ALA A 58 30.33 50.18 27.89
N PRO A 59 29.19 50.42 28.58
CA PRO A 59 28.16 49.40 28.78
C PRO A 59 27.55 48.99 27.44
N SER A 60 27.82 47.77 26.99
CA SER A 60 27.25 47.19 25.78
C SER A 60 25.79 46.81 26.00
N HIS A 61 24.90 47.79 25.84
CA HIS A 61 23.44 47.60 25.84
C HIS A 61 22.93 46.56 24.82
N ALA A 62 23.77 46.12 23.87
CA ALA A 62 23.44 45.11 22.86
C ALA A 62 23.21 43.69 23.44
N GLY A 63 23.89 43.33 24.55
CA GLY A 63 23.75 42.00 25.14
C GLY A 63 22.38 41.74 25.77
N GLY A 64 21.79 42.78 26.39
CA GLY A 64 20.45 42.69 26.98
C GLY A 64 19.35 42.58 25.91
N PHE A 65 19.49 43.29 24.79
CA PHE A 65 18.50 43.30 23.72
C PHE A 65 18.40 41.94 23.00
N LEU A 66 19.54 41.32 22.68
CA LEU A 66 19.57 40.00 22.04
C LEU A 66 19.00 38.91 22.93
N ASN A 67 19.29 38.95 24.24
CA ASN A 67 18.76 37.98 25.20
C ASN A 67 17.24 38.17 25.42
N THR A 68 16.74 39.40 25.32
CA THR A 68 15.31 39.71 25.41
C THR A 68 14.56 39.29 24.14
N MET A 69 15.16 39.51 22.95
CA MET A 69 14.67 39.00 21.67
C MET A 69 14.62 37.47 21.65
N ALA A 70 15.68 36.79 22.10
CA ALA A 70 15.71 35.32 22.14
C ALA A 70 14.60 34.74 23.03
N ARG A 71 14.33 35.36 24.19
CA ARG A 71 13.20 34.98 25.06
C ARG A 71 11.84 35.29 24.44
N ALA A 72 11.72 36.41 23.71
CA ALA A 72 10.49 36.76 23.00
C ALA A 72 10.20 35.77 21.85
N PHE A 73 11.22 35.40 21.07
CA PHE A 73 11.12 34.39 20.01
C PHE A 73 10.82 32.99 20.56
N SER A 74 11.43 32.59 21.68
CA SER A 74 11.11 31.33 22.35
C SER A 74 9.65 31.27 22.83
N LYS A 75 9.12 32.37 23.38
CA LYS A 75 7.69 32.47 23.76
C LYS A 75 6.76 32.46 22.56
N LEU A 76 7.12 33.16 21.48
CA LEU A 76 6.36 33.14 20.22
C LEU A 76 6.34 31.74 19.61
N TYR A 77 7.46 31.03 19.61
CA TYR A 77 7.56 29.65 19.15
C TYR A 77 6.68 28.70 19.98
N LEU A 78 6.69 28.85 21.31
CA LEU A 78 5.82 28.09 22.21
C LEU A 78 4.32 28.38 21.96
N CYS A 79 3.97 29.64 21.68
CA CYS A 79 2.61 30.01 21.28
C CYS A 79 2.22 29.38 19.93
N PHE A 80 3.13 29.33 18.95
CA PHE A 80 2.90 28.64 17.69
C PHE A 80 2.72 27.13 17.85
N GLU A 81 3.50 26.48 18.72
CA GLU A 81 3.29 25.07 19.07
C GLU A 81 1.95 24.84 19.78
N LEU A 82 1.58 25.70 20.73
CA LEU A 82 0.29 25.60 21.43
C LEU A 82 -0.90 25.81 20.49
N VAL A 83 -0.80 26.75 19.55
CA VAL A 83 -1.83 26.96 18.51
C VAL A 83 -1.89 25.78 17.55
N GLY A 84 -0.74 25.20 17.19
CA GLY A 84 -0.67 23.98 16.39
C GLY A 84 -1.31 22.78 17.09
N VAL A 85 -0.96 22.52 18.35
CA VAL A 85 -1.52 21.45 19.17
C VAL A 85 -3.02 21.65 19.39
N ALA A 86 -3.46 22.86 19.73
CA ALA A 86 -4.88 23.18 19.90
C ALA A 86 -5.67 22.99 18.59
N SER A 87 -5.07 23.33 17.44
CA SER A 87 -5.67 23.08 16.13
C SER A 87 -5.82 21.59 15.84
N VAL A 88 -4.80 20.78 16.14
CA VAL A 88 -4.84 19.31 15.99
C VAL A 88 -5.89 18.69 16.91
N VAL A 89 -5.97 19.12 18.17
CA VAL A 89 -6.96 18.61 19.14
C VAL A 89 -8.39 18.98 18.73
N ALA A 90 -8.63 20.23 18.33
CA ALA A 90 -9.93 20.65 17.81
C ALA A 90 -10.33 19.82 16.57
N TRP A 91 -9.36 19.48 15.73
CA TRP A 91 -9.58 18.63 14.56
C TRP A 91 -9.90 17.17 14.90
N ILE A 92 -9.21 16.59 15.88
CA ILE A 92 -9.53 15.24 16.39
C ILE A 92 -10.97 15.21 16.91
N ILE A 93 -11.40 16.25 17.63
CA ILE A 93 -12.77 16.38 18.12
C ILE A 93 -13.76 16.45 16.95
N VAL A 94 -13.52 17.30 15.95
CA VAL A 94 -14.37 17.39 14.75
C VAL A 94 -14.45 16.03 14.02
N TRP A 95 -13.34 15.31 13.92
CA TRP A 95 -13.28 13.97 13.32
C TRP A 95 -14.08 12.94 14.10
N ILE A 96 -13.90 12.86 15.42
CA ILE A 96 -14.69 11.96 16.28
C ILE A 96 -16.17 12.29 16.12
N THR A 97 -16.52 13.58 16.07
CA THR A 97 -17.90 14.03 15.91
C THR A 97 -18.48 13.65 14.54
N LEU A 98 -17.71 13.83 13.46
CA LEU A 98 -18.11 13.42 12.10
C LEU A 98 -18.23 11.90 11.95
N ILE A 99 -17.31 11.14 12.56
CA ILE A 99 -17.36 9.66 12.61
C ILE A 99 -18.63 9.23 13.34
N VAL A 100 -18.87 9.72 14.56
CA VAL A 100 -20.07 9.43 15.35
C VAL A 100 -21.35 9.84 14.60
N TRP A 101 -21.35 10.98 13.91
CA TRP A 101 -22.49 11.45 13.14
C TRP A 101 -22.75 10.62 11.88
N SER A 102 -21.71 10.13 11.20
CA SER A 102 -21.81 9.22 10.05
C SER A 102 -22.38 7.84 10.43
N PHE A 103 -22.15 7.40 11.67
CA PHE A 103 -22.81 6.22 12.21
C PHE A 103 -24.31 6.44 12.40
N ARG A 104 -24.75 7.69 12.65
CA ARG A 104 -26.13 8.03 13.01
C ARG A 104 -27.03 8.40 11.83
N THR A 105 -26.51 8.92 10.72
CA THR A 105 -27.31 9.37 9.57
C THR A 105 -26.89 8.67 8.25
N PRO A 106 -27.80 7.96 7.55
CA PRO A 106 -27.50 7.38 6.24
C PRO A 106 -27.57 8.44 5.11
N GLY A 107 -26.59 8.46 4.20
CA GLY A 107 -26.74 9.04 2.85
C GLY A 107 -25.79 10.18 2.46
N MET A 108 -25.73 11.30 3.19
CA MET A 108 -24.99 12.50 2.77
C MET A 108 -23.66 12.85 3.47
N PRO A 109 -23.40 12.50 4.74
CA PRO A 109 -22.33 13.16 5.49
C PRO A 109 -20.91 12.72 5.10
N VAL A 110 -20.76 11.54 4.50
CA VAL A 110 -19.44 10.97 4.16
C VAL A 110 -18.82 11.66 2.94
N TYR A 111 -19.63 11.98 1.92
CA TYR A 111 -19.16 12.69 0.73
C TYR A 111 -18.77 14.12 1.05
N LEU A 112 -19.55 14.82 1.87
CA LEU A 112 -19.23 16.18 2.29
C LEU A 112 -17.95 16.22 3.14
N ALA A 113 -17.78 15.26 4.06
CA ALA A 113 -16.56 15.13 4.86
C ALA A 113 -15.32 14.81 4.01
N GLY A 114 -15.46 13.93 3.01
CA GLY A 114 -14.39 13.62 2.06
C GLY A 114 -14.02 14.81 1.17
N CYS A 115 -15.01 15.52 0.62
CA CYS A 115 -14.77 16.72 -0.20
C CYS A 115 -14.16 17.87 0.62
N LEU A 116 -14.62 18.07 1.85
CA LEU A 116 -14.03 19.05 2.76
C LEU A 116 -12.58 18.69 3.12
N LEU A 117 -12.26 17.41 3.30
CA LEU A 117 -10.89 16.96 3.54
C LEU A 117 -9.98 17.26 2.34
N VAL A 118 -10.41 16.93 1.11
CA VAL A 118 -9.61 17.18 -0.09
C VAL A 118 -9.44 18.67 -0.35
N ALA A 119 -10.52 19.45 -0.25
CA ALA A 119 -10.46 20.90 -0.41
C ALA A 119 -9.52 21.53 0.63
N LEU A 120 -9.59 21.07 1.89
CA LEU A 120 -8.72 21.57 2.95
C LEU A 120 -7.26 21.20 2.73
N VAL A 121 -6.95 19.95 2.34
CA VAL A 121 -5.56 19.54 2.01
C VAL A 121 -5.00 20.37 0.86
N VAL A 122 -5.81 20.67 -0.16
CA VAL A 122 -5.43 21.53 -1.29
C VAL A 122 -5.20 22.98 -0.83
N VAL A 123 -6.11 23.57 -0.06
CA VAL A 123 -5.96 24.94 0.46
C VAL A 123 -4.73 25.06 1.36
N TYR A 124 -4.48 24.06 2.23
CA TYR A 124 -3.33 24.07 3.14
C TYR A 124 -2.00 23.86 2.40
N ALA A 125 -1.98 23.03 1.35
CA ALA A 125 -0.82 22.83 0.49
C ALA A 125 -0.48 24.09 -0.34
N LEU A 126 -1.48 24.89 -0.71
CA LEU A 126 -1.31 26.15 -1.45
C LEU A 126 -0.90 27.33 -0.55
N MET A 127 -1.30 27.34 0.72
CA MET A 127 -1.08 28.47 1.63
C MET A 127 0.28 28.48 2.35
N VAL A 128 1.00 27.36 2.43
CA VAL A 128 2.22 27.27 3.26
C VAL A 128 3.48 26.99 2.42
N PRO A 129 4.41 27.96 2.26
CA PRO A 129 5.65 27.74 1.50
C PRO A 129 6.64 26.75 2.15
N ARG A 130 6.38 26.33 3.41
CA ARG A 130 7.03 25.19 4.10
C ARG A 130 6.11 23.96 4.23
N ALA A 131 5.14 23.80 3.33
CA ALA A 131 4.10 22.77 3.42
C ALA A 131 4.64 21.33 3.50
N GLY A 132 5.83 21.02 2.97
CA GLY A 132 6.35 19.65 2.90
C GLY A 132 6.46 18.93 4.26
N GLU A 133 6.89 19.65 5.31
CA GLU A 133 7.07 19.08 6.65
C GLU A 133 5.73 18.85 7.37
N ILE A 134 4.80 19.79 7.22
CA ILE A 134 3.46 19.70 7.81
C ILE A 134 2.58 18.70 7.03
N LEU A 135 2.78 18.58 5.71
CA LEU A 135 2.11 17.57 4.89
C LEU A 135 2.42 16.16 5.40
N ALA A 136 3.69 15.88 5.74
CA ALA A 136 4.10 14.56 6.22
C ALA A 136 3.40 14.17 7.53
N VAL A 137 3.14 15.15 8.42
CA VAL A 137 2.39 14.93 9.67
C VAL A 137 0.90 14.78 9.40
N LEU A 138 0.32 15.57 8.48
CA LEU A 138 -1.11 15.51 8.15
C LEU A 138 -1.52 14.26 7.34
N VAL A 139 -0.57 13.60 6.67
CA VAL A 139 -0.80 12.32 5.98
C VAL A 139 -1.25 11.23 6.96
N TRP A 140 -0.74 11.22 8.19
CA TRP A 140 -1.07 10.20 9.19
C TRP A 140 -2.53 10.25 9.68
N PRO A 141 -3.06 11.40 10.14
CA PRO A 141 -4.47 11.55 10.47
C PRO A 141 -5.39 11.32 9.27
N ALA A 142 -4.99 11.79 8.08
CA ALA A 142 -5.78 11.55 6.87
C ALA A 142 -5.85 10.06 6.52
N MET A 143 -4.75 9.33 6.69
CA MET A 143 -4.68 7.88 6.48
C MET A 143 -5.48 7.10 7.54
N LEU A 144 -5.38 7.48 8.81
CA LEU A 144 -6.18 6.88 9.89
C LEU A 144 -7.67 7.18 9.74
N GLY A 145 -8.03 8.41 9.35
CA GLY A 145 -9.40 8.81 9.02
C GLY A 145 -9.93 8.03 7.82
N ALA A 146 -9.11 7.86 6.77
CA ALA A 146 -9.46 7.03 5.63
C ALA A 146 -9.66 5.56 6.03
N LEU A 147 -8.77 4.98 6.84
CA LEU A 147 -8.91 3.60 7.35
C LEU A 147 -10.15 3.43 8.21
N ALA A 148 -10.46 4.39 9.09
CA ALA A 148 -11.66 4.37 9.93
C ALA A 148 -12.94 4.51 9.11
N ILE A 149 -12.95 5.39 8.11
CA ILE A 149 -14.05 5.51 7.14
C ILE A 149 -14.18 4.22 6.34
N MET A 150 -13.09 3.63 5.85
CA MET A 150 -13.08 2.36 5.13
C MET A 150 -13.67 1.23 5.97
N ALA A 151 -13.28 1.13 7.25
CA ALA A 151 -13.80 0.13 8.18
C ALA A 151 -15.30 0.36 8.44
N ALA A 152 -15.69 1.56 8.87
CA ALA A 152 -17.08 1.91 9.14
C ALA A 152 -17.99 1.72 7.91
N TRP A 153 -17.47 2.00 6.72
CA TRP A 153 -18.19 1.91 5.46
C TRP A 153 -18.29 0.49 4.92
N ALA A 154 -17.24 -0.34 5.03
CA ALA A 154 -17.28 -1.77 4.70
C ALA A 154 -18.42 -2.49 5.45
N PHE A 155 -18.79 -1.99 6.63
CA PHE A 155 -19.93 -2.46 7.40
C PHE A 155 -21.29 -1.92 6.95
N LYS A 156 -21.38 -0.74 6.31
CA LYS A 156 -22.66 0.01 6.18
C LYS A 156 -23.22 0.19 4.76
N GLN A 157 -22.43 0.51 3.74
CA GLN A 157 -22.95 0.65 2.35
C GLN A 157 -21.96 0.11 1.31
N ARG A 158 -22.50 -0.58 0.29
CA ARG A 158 -21.82 -1.62 -0.50
C ARG A 158 -21.70 -1.23 -1.97
N GLU A 159 -21.30 0.01 -2.24
CA GLU A 159 -21.26 0.62 -3.57
C GLU A 159 -19.85 0.58 -4.16
N LEU A 160 -19.68 -0.10 -5.30
CA LEU A 160 -18.42 -0.26 -6.04
C LEU A 160 -17.73 1.04 -6.49
N PRO A 161 -18.42 2.12 -6.91
CA PRO A 161 -17.73 3.37 -7.23
C PRO A 161 -16.86 3.87 -6.06
N PHE A 162 -17.23 3.58 -4.82
CA PHE A 162 -16.46 3.98 -3.65
C PHE A 162 -15.23 3.10 -3.40
N ALA A 163 -15.31 1.78 -3.62
CA ALA A 163 -14.14 0.90 -3.53
C ALA A 163 -13.05 1.30 -4.56
N PHE A 164 -13.47 1.69 -5.76
CA PHE A 164 -12.56 2.26 -6.76
C PHE A 164 -12.06 3.66 -6.37
N ALA A 165 -12.89 4.52 -5.78
CA ALA A 165 -12.45 5.81 -5.27
C ALA A 165 -11.39 5.66 -4.16
N ILE A 166 -11.58 4.73 -3.22
CA ILE A 166 -10.57 4.35 -2.21
C ILE A 166 -9.27 3.93 -2.89
N LEU A 167 -9.34 3.02 -3.86
CA LEU A 167 -8.16 2.54 -4.57
C LEU A 167 -7.43 3.68 -5.28
N LEU A 168 -8.17 4.61 -5.91
CA LEU A 168 -7.61 5.81 -6.53
C LEU A 168 -6.93 6.73 -5.49
N LEU A 169 -7.57 6.95 -4.34
CA LEU A 169 -6.99 7.74 -3.25
C LEU A 169 -5.72 7.09 -2.68
N ALA A 170 -5.73 5.76 -2.47
CA ALA A 170 -4.57 5.02 -2.00
C ALA A 170 -3.43 5.05 -3.02
N THR A 171 -3.74 4.97 -4.31
CA THR A 171 -2.76 5.11 -5.40
C THR A 171 -2.18 6.54 -5.43
N GLY A 172 -3.01 7.56 -5.23
CA GLY A 172 -2.57 8.95 -5.11
C GLY A 172 -1.67 9.16 -3.88
N ALA A 173 -2.05 8.62 -2.72
CA ALA A 173 -1.25 8.63 -1.51
C ALA A 173 0.10 7.92 -1.69
N PHE A 174 0.12 6.81 -2.45
CA PHE A 174 1.36 6.12 -2.83
C PHE A 174 2.29 7.00 -3.67
N GLY A 175 1.75 7.69 -4.67
CA GLY A 175 2.50 8.65 -5.48
C GLY A 175 3.07 9.82 -4.65
N LEU A 176 2.25 10.41 -3.77
CA LEU A 176 2.67 11.49 -2.88
C LEU A 176 3.70 11.02 -1.85
N GLY A 177 3.52 9.82 -1.29
CA GLY A 177 4.45 9.19 -0.36
C GLY A 177 5.82 8.96 -0.98
N ARG A 178 5.85 8.47 -2.23
CA ARG A 178 7.09 8.29 -2.99
C ARG A 178 7.80 9.63 -3.20
N ARG A 179 7.07 10.67 -3.61
CA ARG A 179 7.62 12.01 -3.79
C ARG A 179 8.13 12.62 -2.49
N ASN A 180 7.42 12.44 -1.38
CA ASN A 180 7.86 12.90 -0.06
C ASN A 180 9.16 12.19 0.33
N SER A 181 9.23 10.90 0.06
CA SER A 181 10.39 10.11 0.36
C SER A 181 11.62 10.46 -0.48
N ASP A 182 11.43 10.79 -1.76
CA ASP A 182 12.49 11.34 -2.59
C ASP A 182 13.05 12.64 -1.98
N ASN A 183 12.22 13.47 -1.33
CA ASN A 183 12.70 14.65 -0.61
C ASN A 183 13.48 14.28 0.67
N VAL A 184 13.04 13.28 1.43
CA VAL A 184 13.77 12.82 2.63
C VAL A 184 15.12 12.22 2.26
N SER A 185 15.21 11.51 1.13
CA SER A 185 16.47 10.93 0.65
C SER A 185 17.54 11.97 0.26
N ARG A 186 17.14 13.23 0.06
CA ARG A 186 18.06 14.36 -0.17
C ARG A 186 18.61 14.97 1.12
N ILE A 187 18.14 14.51 2.27
CA ILE A 187 18.69 14.93 3.56
C ILE A 187 20.01 14.20 3.77
N MET A 188 21.05 14.93 4.14
CA MET A 188 22.36 14.36 4.48
C MET A 188 22.68 14.59 5.95
N GLU A 189 23.46 13.68 6.51
CA GLU A 189 24.04 13.83 7.85
C GLU A 189 25.05 14.99 7.86
N ASP A 190 24.88 15.93 8.79
CA ASP A 190 25.83 17.03 8.97
C ASP A 190 27.12 16.53 9.64
N ARG A 191 28.10 16.16 8.81
CA ARG A 191 29.44 15.77 9.26
C ARG A 191 30.41 16.93 9.39
N SER A 192 29.93 18.18 9.39
CA SER A 192 30.80 19.37 9.48
C SER A 192 31.71 19.34 10.72
N VAL A 193 31.19 18.91 11.87
CA VAL A 193 31.95 18.79 13.13
C VAL A 193 33.01 17.69 13.04
N GLU A 194 32.66 16.54 12.47
CA GLU A 194 33.60 15.41 12.30
C GLU A 194 34.70 15.75 11.30
N ILE A 195 34.35 16.39 10.19
CA ILE A 195 35.30 16.85 9.17
C ILE A 195 36.23 17.92 9.74
N ALA A 196 35.70 18.87 10.52
CA ALA A 196 36.51 19.87 11.20
C ALA A 196 37.48 19.23 12.20
N ALA A 197 37.01 18.28 13.02
CA ALA A 197 37.85 17.55 13.97
C ALA A 197 38.91 16.69 13.26
N ALA A 198 38.56 16.01 12.16
CA ALA A 198 39.50 15.23 11.37
C ALA A 198 40.57 16.11 10.70
N ARG A 199 40.18 17.27 10.16
CA ARG A 199 41.13 18.26 9.63
C ARG A 199 42.08 18.77 10.70
N GLN A 200 41.56 19.05 11.90
CA GLN A 200 42.40 19.49 13.01
C GLN A 200 43.41 18.42 13.43
N ARG A 201 42.99 17.15 13.50
CA ARG A 201 43.91 16.02 13.73
C ARG A 201 44.97 15.89 12.64
N GLN A 202 44.62 16.11 11.36
CA GLN A 202 45.59 16.10 10.25
C GLN A 202 46.59 17.25 10.36
N ILE A 203 46.15 18.45 10.73
CA ILE A 203 47.03 19.61 10.94
C ILE A 203 47.98 19.35 12.11
N GLU A 204 47.49 18.78 13.21
CA GLU A 204 48.31 18.40 14.37
C GLU A 204 49.32 17.30 14.03
N ALA A 205 48.90 16.26 13.29
CA ALA A 205 49.79 15.22 12.80
C ALA A 205 50.90 15.79 11.91
N ARG A 206 50.56 16.69 10.95
CA ARG A 206 51.55 17.37 10.11
C ARG A 206 52.48 18.27 10.91
N ARG A 207 51.98 18.98 11.93
CA ARG A 207 52.81 19.81 12.81
C ARG A 207 53.78 18.98 13.63
N THR A 208 53.35 17.84 14.16
CA THR A 208 54.22 16.93 14.93
C THR A 208 55.23 16.21 14.04
N GLU A 209 54.88 15.89 12.79
CA GLU A 209 55.83 15.36 11.82
C GLU A 209 56.85 16.43 11.40
N ALA A 210 56.40 17.64 11.08
CA ALA A 210 57.29 18.76 10.77
C ALA A 210 58.22 19.11 11.95
N SER A 211 57.75 19.02 13.19
CA SER A 211 58.61 19.21 14.37
C SER A 211 59.63 18.09 14.54
N LYS A 212 59.26 16.83 14.28
CA LYS A 212 60.20 15.69 14.24
C LYS A 212 61.21 15.78 13.09
N LEU A 213 60.82 16.34 11.95
CA LEU A 213 61.73 16.59 10.83
C LEU A 213 62.68 17.75 11.13
N ARG A 214 62.20 18.86 11.73
CA ARG A 214 63.05 19.96 12.21
C ARG A 214 64.01 19.50 13.31
N SER A 215 63.47 18.83 14.32
CA SER A 215 64.01 17.64 14.98
C SER A 215 65.31 17.07 14.43
N ARG A 216 65.12 16.16 13.47
CA ARG A 216 66.16 15.43 12.76
C ARG A 216 67.11 16.36 12.01
N ALA A 217 66.61 17.36 11.29
CA ALA A 217 67.43 18.32 10.55
C ALA A 217 68.39 19.11 11.47
N SER A 218 67.96 19.46 12.68
CA SER A 218 68.82 20.11 13.69
C SER A 218 69.85 19.17 14.31
N SER A 219 69.62 17.85 14.27
CA SER A 219 70.58 16.82 14.71
C SER A 219 71.52 16.33 13.61
N ILE A 220 71.23 16.64 12.34
CA ILE A 220 72.16 16.44 11.24
C ILE A 220 73.15 17.60 11.33
N ARG A 221 74.25 17.39 12.06
CA ARG A 221 75.47 18.15 11.82
C ARG A 221 75.88 17.82 10.39
N PHE A 222 75.75 18.79 9.50
CA PHE A 222 76.37 18.71 8.19
C PHE A 222 77.88 18.51 8.41
N VAL A 223 78.42 17.45 7.82
CA VAL A 223 79.84 17.06 7.90
C VAL A 223 80.73 18.00 7.07
N GLU A 224 80.16 19.01 6.40
CA GLU A 224 80.91 20.00 5.62
C GLU A 224 81.53 21.13 6.48
N ASP A 225 81.41 21.08 7.81
CA ASP A 225 82.04 22.04 8.74
C ASP A 225 82.99 21.33 9.72
N ASP A 226 83.80 20.40 9.20
CA ASP A 226 85.05 19.99 9.86
C ASP A 226 86.22 20.07 8.87
N ALA A 227 87.31 20.71 9.30
CA ALA A 227 88.33 21.32 8.45
C ALA A 227 89.30 20.35 7.73
N ASN A 228 88.97 19.06 7.59
CA ASN A 228 89.89 18.03 7.13
C ASN A 228 89.26 16.94 6.23
N ASP A 229 88.20 17.25 5.48
CA ASP A 229 87.64 16.30 4.49
C ASP A 229 88.45 16.30 3.18
N ALA A 230 89.71 15.85 3.30
CA ALA A 230 90.56 15.47 2.17
C ALA A 230 91.12 14.07 2.42
N MET A 231 90.62 13.12 1.63
CA MET A 231 91.10 11.75 1.43
C MET A 231 90.70 10.70 2.44
N ASP A 232 89.72 9.86 2.07
CA ASP A 232 89.72 8.44 2.42
C ASP A 232 88.88 7.61 1.42
N ALA A 233 89.47 7.41 0.23
CA ALA A 233 89.05 6.36 -0.71
C ALA A 233 90.21 5.37 -0.98
N ALA A 234 91.10 5.16 0.00
CA ALA A 234 92.30 4.33 -0.14
C ALA A 234 92.48 3.28 0.97
N GLY A 235 91.38 2.89 1.65
CA GLY A 235 91.43 1.96 2.79
C GLY A 235 90.90 0.54 2.53
N TYR A 236 90.19 0.28 1.43
CA TYR A 236 89.61 -1.04 1.19
C TYR A 236 90.55 -1.95 0.39
N SER A 237 90.85 -3.11 0.95
CA SER A 237 91.58 -4.17 0.26
C SER A 237 90.70 -4.80 -0.84
N LYS A 238 91.33 -5.34 -1.91
CA LYS A 238 90.60 -6.01 -3.03
C LYS A 238 89.72 -7.18 -2.55
N GLU A 239 90.01 -7.75 -1.39
CA GLU A 239 89.26 -8.87 -0.80
C GLU A 239 88.00 -8.41 -0.04
N GLU A 240 88.01 -7.21 0.55
CA GLU A 240 86.81 -6.62 1.17
C GLU A 240 85.82 -6.10 0.13
N LEU A 241 86.31 -5.58 -0.98
CA LEU A 241 85.48 -5.20 -2.14
C LEU A 241 84.82 -6.43 -2.78
N ALA A 242 85.48 -7.59 -2.76
CA ALA A 242 84.90 -8.86 -3.24
C ALA A 242 83.86 -9.44 -2.27
N ARG A 243 83.96 -9.19 -0.94
CA ARG A 243 82.93 -9.57 0.04
C ARG A 243 81.65 -8.75 -0.12
N LEU A 244 81.77 -7.45 -0.33
CA LEU A 244 80.62 -6.57 -0.57
C LEU A 244 79.90 -6.91 -1.88
N GLN A 245 80.62 -7.41 -2.90
CA GLN A 245 80.03 -7.91 -4.14
C GLN A 245 79.50 -9.36 -4.02
N ALA A 246 79.94 -10.14 -3.04
CA ALA A 246 79.44 -11.50 -2.78
C ALA A 246 78.12 -11.51 -1.99
N ASP A 247 77.86 -10.49 -1.15
CA ASP A 247 76.57 -10.33 -0.46
C ASP A 247 75.42 -9.97 -1.42
N ASP A 248 75.72 -9.36 -2.58
CA ASP A 248 74.75 -9.16 -3.68
C ASP A 248 74.42 -10.46 -4.44
N ALA A 249 75.23 -11.53 -4.28
CA ALA A 249 75.00 -12.83 -4.94
C ALA A 249 74.15 -13.81 -4.08
N ASN A 250 73.76 -13.41 -2.86
CA ASN A 250 72.93 -14.22 -1.96
C ASN A 250 71.43 -13.83 -2.02
N ILE A 251 70.95 -13.48 -3.22
CA ILE A 251 69.52 -13.38 -3.53
C ILE A 251 68.95 -14.80 -3.58
N ALA A 252 68.66 -15.35 -2.40
CA ALA A 252 67.77 -16.48 -2.25
C ALA A 252 66.41 -16.14 -2.90
N ALA A 253 65.87 -17.12 -3.64
CA ALA A 253 64.57 -17.24 -4.30
C ALA A 253 63.54 -16.10 -4.11
N PRO A 254 62.79 -15.69 -5.15
CA PRO A 254 61.79 -14.63 -5.03
C PRO A 254 60.80 -14.98 -3.92
N ALA A 255 60.91 -14.25 -2.79
CA ALA A 255 59.92 -14.28 -1.75
C ALA A 255 58.57 -13.98 -2.42
N GLU A 256 57.60 -14.88 -2.26
CA GLU A 256 56.25 -14.65 -2.77
C GLU A 256 55.83 -13.23 -2.39
N PRO A 257 55.41 -12.40 -3.36
CA PRO A 257 55.16 -11.01 -3.09
C PRO A 257 54.11 -10.88 -1.99
N ALA A 258 54.41 -10.04 -0.99
CA ALA A 258 53.71 -9.95 0.29
C ALA A 258 52.20 -9.66 0.22
N TYR A 259 51.65 -9.40 -0.98
CA TYR A 259 50.21 -9.29 -1.19
C TYR A 259 49.48 -10.64 -1.14
N ARG A 260 50.17 -11.78 -1.35
CA ARG A 260 49.53 -13.11 -1.39
C ARG A 260 49.27 -13.71 0.01
N ASN A 261 50.03 -13.26 1.02
CA ASN A 261 49.88 -13.70 2.42
C ASN A 261 48.99 -12.78 3.27
N ARG A 262 48.38 -11.73 2.67
CA ARG A 262 47.42 -10.89 3.37
C ARG A 262 46.03 -11.51 3.31
N GLY A 263 45.74 -12.36 4.29
CA GLY A 263 44.35 -12.58 4.70
C GLY A 263 43.68 -11.24 5.01
N LYS A 264 42.35 -11.16 4.88
CA LYS A 264 41.52 -9.94 5.05
C LYS A 264 42.06 -9.03 6.15
N GLN A 265 42.89 -8.04 5.78
CA GLN A 265 43.37 -7.05 6.73
C GLN A 265 42.15 -6.29 7.22
N LYS A 266 41.83 -6.42 8.51
CA LYS A 266 40.91 -5.49 9.17
C LYS A 266 41.49 -4.10 8.96
N ARG A 267 40.81 -3.26 8.17
CA ARG A 267 41.11 -1.84 8.06
C ARG A 267 41.13 -1.27 9.47
N ASP A 268 42.28 -0.75 9.88
CA ASP A 268 42.37 0.05 11.10
C ASP A 268 41.63 1.36 10.81
N PRO A 269 40.52 1.68 11.52
CA PRO A 269 39.70 2.85 11.22
C PRO A 269 40.45 4.18 11.38
N ASN A 270 41.65 4.17 11.97
CA ASN A 270 42.47 5.36 12.17
C ASN A 270 43.62 5.52 11.16
N GLN A 271 43.84 4.57 10.24
CA GLN A 271 44.91 4.69 9.24
C GLN A 271 44.41 5.52 8.05
N ILE A 272 44.75 6.81 8.06
CA ILE A 272 44.49 7.74 6.95
C ILE A 272 45.49 7.40 5.84
N ASP A 273 45.01 6.90 4.70
CA ASP A 273 45.83 6.69 3.50
C ASP A 273 46.50 8.01 3.11
N ALA A 274 47.83 8.07 3.18
CA ALA A 274 48.61 9.25 2.77
C ALA A 274 48.49 9.57 1.27
N ASN A 275 47.96 8.62 0.49
CA ASN A 275 47.64 8.75 -0.93
C ASN A 275 46.13 8.90 -1.21
N ALA A 276 45.31 9.20 -0.20
CA ALA A 276 43.93 9.56 -0.45
C ALA A 276 43.91 10.80 -1.37
N PRO A 277 43.19 10.75 -2.52
CA PRO A 277 43.16 11.84 -3.47
C PRO A 277 42.79 13.12 -2.74
N ILE A 278 43.62 14.15 -2.92
CA ILE A 278 43.36 15.50 -2.42
C ILE A 278 41.98 15.89 -2.96
N LEU A 279 41.06 16.21 -2.04
CA LEU A 279 39.74 16.78 -2.32
C LEU A 279 39.92 18.17 -2.95
N GLU A 280 40.33 18.21 -4.22
CA GLU A 280 40.62 19.44 -4.96
C GLU A 280 39.44 19.89 -5.85
N SER A 281 38.24 19.33 -5.66
CA SER A 281 37.00 19.82 -6.31
C SER A 281 35.88 20.10 -5.31
N THR A 282 36.20 20.62 -4.12
CA THR A 282 35.17 21.06 -3.16
C THR A 282 34.29 22.17 -3.72
N ASP A 283 34.76 22.98 -4.67
CA ASP A 283 33.97 24.04 -5.28
C ASP A 283 32.93 23.48 -6.27
N GLU A 284 33.28 22.47 -7.07
CA GLU A 284 32.31 21.79 -7.95
C GLU A 284 31.29 20.96 -7.16
N MET A 285 31.73 20.30 -6.08
CA MET A 285 30.82 19.64 -5.13
C MET A 285 29.93 20.65 -4.42
N ALA A 286 30.47 21.79 -3.96
CA ALA A 286 29.67 22.83 -3.30
C ALA A 286 28.64 23.47 -4.26
N GLU A 287 28.97 23.66 -5.54
CA GLU A 287 28.03 24.11 -6.57
C GLU A 287 26.94 23.07 -6.87
N LEU A 288 27.30 21.79 -7.00
CA LEU A 288 26.34 20.69 -7.18
C LEU A 288 25.44 20.52 -5.95
N GLU A 289 25.98 20.67 -4.74
CA GLU A 289 25.24 20.61 -3.48
C GLU A 289 24.32 21.84 -3.31
N ALA A 290 24.77 23.04 -3.71
CA ALA A 290 23.96 24.25 -3.72
C ALA A 290 22.82 24.17 -4.76
N ALA A 291 23.10 23.60 -5.94
CA ALA A 291 22.09 23.33 -6.96
C ALA A 291 21.07 22.26 -6.53
N ALA A 292 21.50 21.26 -5.75
CA ALA A 292 20.66 20.14 -5.32
C ALA A 292 19.75 20.42 -4.11
N ARG A 293 19.83 21.61 -3.48
CA ARG A 293 19.11 21.97 -2.23
C ARG A 293 19.21 20.86 -1.17
N ILE A 294 20.44 20.40 -0.91
CA ILE A 294 20.69 19.37 0.09
C ILE A 294 20.47 19.98 1.48
N ARG A 295 19.55 19.38 2.25
CA ARG A 295 19.30 19.78 3.63
C ARG A 295 20.19 18.93 4.54
N ARG A 296 20.94 19.56 5.44
CA ARG A 296 21.78 18.85 6.42
C ARG A 296 21.09 18.83 7.79
N LEU A 297 21.13 17.69 8.47
CA LEU A 297 20.59 17.50 9.82
C LEU A 297 21.63 16.86 10.75
N PRO A 298 21.57 17.11 12.08
CA PRO A 298 22.36 16.37 13.06
C PRO A 298 22.13 14.85 12.92
N GLY A 299 23.16 14.04 13.23
CA GLY A 299 23.11 12.59 13.01
C GLY A 299 21.91 11.88 13.66
N ALA A 300 21.54 12.26 14.89
CA ALA A 300 20.36 11.69 15.56
C ALA A 300 19.05 12.01 14.81
N ASP A 301 18.88 13.26 14.36
CA ASP A 301 17.68 13.71 13.63
C ASP A 301 17.62 13.11 12.23
N TYR A 302 18.77 12.93 11.58
CA TYR A 302 18.88 12.24 10.29
C TYR A 302 18.41 10.78 10.40
N VAL A 303 18.88 10.06 11.42
CA VAL A 303 18.45 8.67 11.68
C VAL A 303 16.94 8.61 11.95
N LEU A 304 16.41 9.52 12.78
CA LEU A 304 14.98 9.58 13.08
C LEU A 304 14.15 9.88 11.83
N ALA A 305 14.57 10.84 11.00
CA ALA A 305 13.89 11.19 9.75
C ALA A 305 13.83 9.99 8.80
N ASN A 306 14.92 9.23 8.68
CA ASN A 306 14.96 8.02 7.86
C ASN A 306 14.07 6.89 8.42
N GLN A 307 14.03 6.71 9.74
CA GLN A 307 13.11 5.75 10.38
C GLN A 307 11.64 6.11 10.15
N LEU A 308 11.28 7.39 10.28
CA LEU A 308 9.93 7.87 10.02
C LEU A 308 9.54 7.73 8.53
N ASP A 309 10.48 7.95 7.62
CA ASP A 309 10.25 7.73 6.19
C ASP A 309 10.01 6.25 5.86
N LEU A 310 10.81 5.34 6.44
CA LEU A 310 10.59 3.89 6.30
C LEU A 310 9.21 3.48 6.82
N LEU A 311 8.80 3.99 7.99
CA LEU A 311 7.48 3.72 8.56
C LEU A 311 6.36 4.27 7.67
N ASN A 312 6.53 5.48 7.13
CA ASN A 312 5.59 6.09 6.19
C ASN A 312 5.45 5.27 4.90
N ARG A 313 6.57 4.86 4.28
CA ARG A 313 6.57 3.98 3.10
C ARG A 313 5.84 2.68 3.37
N PHE A 314 6.13 2.05 4.50
CA PHE A 314 5.49 0.80 4.90
C PHE A 314 3.98 0.98 5.08
N ALA A 315 3.54 2.03 5.79
CA ALA A 315 2.13 2.30 6.04
C ALA A 315 1.35 2.61 4.75
N ILE A 316 1.94 3.38 3.84
CA ILE A 316 1.36 3.70 2.54
C ILE A 316 1.25 2.44 1.68
N TRP A 317 2.29 1.60 1.66
CA TRP A 317 2.25 0.31 0.96
C TRP A 317 1.17 -0.61 1.51
N LEU A 318 1.10 -0.74 2.84
CA LEU A 318 0.06 -1.53 3.52
C LEU A 318 -1.34 -1.01 3.21
N THR A 319 -1.53 0.31 3.18
CA THR A 319 -2.81 0.95 2.84
C THR A 319 -3.19 0.65 1.39
N LEU A 320 -2.24 0.74 0.44
CA LEU A 320 -2.48 0.40 -0.96
C LEU A 320 -2.86 -1.07 -1.15
N VAL A 321 -2.12 -2.00 -0.54
CA VAL A 321 -2.43 -3.43 -0.58
C VAL A 321 -3.80 -3.70 0.02
N THR A 322 -4.13 -3.06 1.14
CA THR A 322 -5.45 -3.20 1.78
C THR A 322 -6.56 -2.67 0.88
N ALA A 323 -6.39 -1.49 0.28
CA ALA A 323 -7.34 -0.92 -0.68
C ALA A 323 -7.54 -1.81 -1.90
N MET A 324 -6.47 -2.39 -2.44
CA MET A 324 -6.53 -3.37 -3.54
C MET A 324 -7.31 -4.62 -3.14
N LEU A 325 -7.04 -5.19 -1.95
CA LEU A 325 -7.76 -6.36 -1.45
C LEU A 325 -9.24 -6.07 -1.22
N VAL A 326 -9.59 -4.91 -0.66
CA VAL A 326 -10.98 -4.49 -0.48
C VAL A 326 -11.70 -4.33 -1.82
N ALA A 327 -11.06 -3.66 -2.79
CA ALA A 327 -11.60 -3.51 -4.14
C ALA A 327 -11.78 -4.87 -4.82
N ALA A 328 -10.79 -5.77 -4.70
CA ALA A 328 -10.86 -7.13 -5.24
C ALA A 328 -11.99 -7.94 -4.58
N VAL A 329 -12.14 -7.89 -3.25
CA VAL A 329 -13.20 -8.59 -2.52
C VAL A 329 -14.59 -8.06 -2.91
N GLU A 330 -14.78 -6.75 -2.98
CA GLU A 330 -16.08 -6.17 -3.39
C GLU A 330 -16.40 -6.49 -4.84
N TYR A 331 -15.39 -6.47 -5.71
CA TYR A 331 -15.51 -6.88 -7.11
C TYR A 331 -15.89 -8.37 -7.23
N LEU A 332 -15.18 -9.26 -6.52
CA LEU A 332 -15.45 -10.70 -6.51
C LEU A 332 -16.85 -11.02 -5.96
N ARG A 333 -17.27 -10.35 -4.89
CA ARG A 333 -18.62 -10.53 -4.32
C ARG A 333 -19.73 -10.17 -5.31
N ARG A 334 -19.49 -9.21 -6.21
CA ARG A 334 -20.50 -8.76 -7.18
C ARG A 334 -20.75 -9.73 -8.32
N PHE A 335 -19.86 -10.70 -8.56
CA PHE A 335 -20.14 -11.77 -9.54
C PHE A 335 -21.40 -12.55 -9.21
N ASN A 336 -21.64 -12.76 -7.91
CA ASN A 336 -22.72 -13.62 -7.44
C ASN A 336 -24.02 -12.88 -7.17
N ARG A 337 -24.06 -11.56 -7.42
CA ARG A 337 -25.30 -10.76 -7.40
C ARG A 337 -26.03 -10.84 -8.73
N THR A 338 -27.36 -10.83 -8.72
CA THR A 338 -28.19 -10.82 -9.93
C THR A 338 -27.92 -9.59 -10.81
N PHE A 339 -27.78 -8.40 -10.21
CA PHE A 339 -27.49 -7.14 -10.91
C PHE A 339 -26.31 -6.36 -10.31
N GLY A 340 -25.87 -5.32 -11.02
CA GLY A 340 -24.93 -4.31 -10.52
C GLY A 340 -23.45 -4.70 -10.61
N SER A 341 -23.10 -5.68 -11.43
CA SER A 341 -21.69 -5.96 -11.76
C SER A 341 -21.20 -4.96 -12.80
N ILE A 342 -20.20 -4.15 -12.46
CA ILE A 342 -19.50 -3.28 -13.42
C ILE A 342 -18.36 -4.11 -14.02
N LEU A 343 -18.35 -4.26 -15.35
CA LEU A 343 -17.38 -5.08 -16.08
C LEU A 343 -17.24 -6.51 -15.50
N PRO A 344 -18.31 -7.33 -15.49
CA PRO A 344 -18.17 -8.73 -15.11
C PRO A 344 -17.18 -9.43 -16.04
N LEU A 345 -16.14 -10.03 -15.45
CA LEU A 345 -15.22 -10.93 -16.14
C LEU A 345 -15.77 -12.36 -16.19
N PRO A 346 -15.41 -13.17 -17.19
CA PRO A 346 -15.87 -14.55 -17.31
C PRO A 346 -15.16 -15.53 -16.34
N ILE A 347 -15.08 -15.15 -15.05
CA ILE A 347 -14.40 -15.86 -13.96
C ILE A 347 -15.37 -16.52 -12.98
N ALA A 348 -16.68 -16.47 -13.24
CA ALA A 348 -17.67 -17.15 -12.40
C ALA A 348 -17.30 -18.63 -12.26
N CYS A 349 -17.01 -19.05 -11.04
CA CYS A 349 -16.55 -20.38 -10.70
C CYS A 349 -16.97 -20.75 -9.29
N ARG A 350 -17.00 -22.06 -9.01
CA ARG A 350 -17.42 -22.58 -7.72
C ARG A 350 -16.61 -22.08 -6.53
N ALA A 351 -15.34 -21.75 -6.73
CA ALA A 351 -14.51 -21.22 -5.65
C ALA A 351 -15.06 -19.87 -5.15
N ILE A 352 -15.56 -19.02 -6.06
CA ILE A 352 -16.20 -17.74 -5.72
C ILE A 352 -17.56 -18.01 -5.06
N ASP A 353 -18.34 -18.96 -5.61
CA ASP A 353 -19.64 -19.36 -5.06
C ASP A 353 -19.56 -19.90 -3.63
N ALA A 354 -18.46 -20.58 -3.28
CA ALA A 354 -18.24 -21.09 -1.93
C ALA A 354 -17.98 -19.97 -0.90
N ILE A 355 -17.34 -18.87 -1.32
CA ILE A 355 -17.03 -17.73 -0.44
C ILE A 355 -18.22 -16.78 -0.35
N TRP A 356 -18.89 -16.53 -1.47
CA TRP A 356 -20.07 -15.67 -1.56
C TRP A 356 -21.23 -16.44 -2.19
N PRO A 357 -22.05 -17.14 -1.40
CA PRO A 357 -23.17 -17.91 -1.92
C PRO A 357 -24.06 -17.06 -2.81
N LYS A 358 -24.37 -17.58 -4.00
CA LYS A 358 -25.31 -16.96 -4.93
C LYS A 358 -26.73 -17.37 -4.62
N THR A 359 -27.67 -16.59 -5.14
CA THR A 359 -29.10 -16.87 -5.08
C THR A 359 -29.52 -17.63 -6.33
N HIS A 360 -30.32 -18.68 -6.11
CA HIS A 360 -30.67 -19.66 -7.13
C HIS A 360 -32.12 -19.51 -7.60
N ALA A 361 -32.97 -18.81 -6.84
CA ALA A 361 -34.31 -18.45 -7.26
C ALA A 361 -34.47 -16.93 -7.20
N VAL A 362 -34.74 -16.30 -8.34
CA VAL A 362 -34.92 -14.84 -8.41
C VAL A 362 -36.17 -14.47 -9.19
N MET A 363 -36.96 -13.56 -8.65
CA MET A 363 -38.09 -12.95 -9.34
C MET A 363 -37.73 -11.52 -9.77
N LEU A 364 -37.92 -11.23 -11.05
CA LEU A 364 -37.71 -9.91 -11.65
C LEU A 364 -39.06 -9.32 -12.03
N ILE A 365 -39.36 -8.14 -11.49
CA ILE A 365 -40.56 -7.38 -11.81
C ILE A 365 -40.11 -6.15 -12.61
N PRO A 366 -40.24 -6.15 -13.94
CA PRO A 366 -39.80 -5.03 -14.77
C PRO A 366 -40.74 -3.83 -14.58
N ALA A 367 -40.20 -2.64 -14.29
CA ALA A 367 -40.97 -1.40 -14.29
C ALA A 367 -41.13 -0.78 -15.70
N GLY A 368 -40.47 -1.35 -16.71
CA GLY A 368 -40.47 -0.88 -18.09
C GLY A 368 -40.63 -2.03 -19.09
N PRO A 369 -40.19 -1.85 -20.35
CA PRO A 369 -40.27 -2.91 -21.35
C PRO A 369 -39.57 -4.20 -20.88
N THR A 370 -40.33 -5.29 -20.83
CA THR A 370 -39.86 -6.61 -20.39
C THR A 370 -38.64 -7.06 -21.19
N ASP A 371 -38.69 -6.95 -22.51
CA ASP A 371 -37.60 -7.34 -23.43
C ASP A 371 -36.28 -6.67 -23.10
N LYS A 372 -36.32 -5.39 -22.72
CA LYS A 372 -35.12 -4.64 -22.32
C LYS A 372 -34.55 -5.20 -21.03
N THR A 373 -35.40 -5.49 -20.05
CA THR A 373 -34.98 -6.02 -18.75
C THR A 373 -34.38 -7.41 -18.88
N VAL A 374 -35.03 -8.28 -19.65
CA VAL A 374 -34.55 -9.64 -19.96
C VAL A 374 -33.22 -9.57 -20.69
N ARG A 375 -33.11 -8.70 -21.70
CA ARG A 375 -31.88 -8.47 -22.46
C ARG A 375 -30.74 -7.99 -21.58
N ASP A 376 -30.95 -6.95 -20.77
CA ASP A 376 -29.93 -6.39 -19.87
C ASP A 376 -29.45 -7.43 -18.85
N TYR A 377 -30.39 -8.22 -18.31
CA TYR A 377 -30.09 -9.32 -17.41
C TYR A 377 -29.23 -10.39 -18.10
N LEU A 378 -29.65 -10.87 -19.27
CA LEU A 378 -28.94 -11.91 -19.99
C LEU A 378 -27.58 -11.44 -20.55
N ASP A 379 -27.45 -10.18 -20.98
CA ASP A 379 -26.15 -9.59 -21.34
C ASP A 379 -25.20 -9.62 -20.13
N GLY A 380 -25.71 -9.38 -18.91
CA GLY A 380 -24.97 -9.56 -17.66
C GLY A 380 -24.56 -11.02 -17.40
N VAL A 381 -25.47 -11.97 -17.57
CA VAL A 381 -25.23 -13.42 -17.45
C VAL A 381 -24.11 -13.87 -18.40
N VAL A 382 -24.23 -13.51 -19.68
CA VAL A 382 -23.22 -13.84 -20.70
C VAL A 382 -21.87 -13.22 -20.33
N SER A 383 -21.86 -11.97 -19.86
CA SER A 383 -20.62 -11.28 -19.53
C SER A 383 -19.89 -11.89 -18.32
N LYS A 384 -20.63 -12.47 -17.37
CA LYS A 384 -20.06 -13.31 -16.28
C LYS A 384 -19.52 -14.65 -16.75
N GLY A 385 -19.72 -14.99 -18.02
CA GLY A 385 -19.31 -16.26 -18.63
C GLY A 385 -20.29 -17.41 -18.38
N GLU A 386 -21.46 -17.13 -17.83
CA GLU A 386 -22.53 -18.09 -17.57
C GLU A 386 -23.30 -18.43 -18.87
N SER A 387 -24.11 -19.49 -18.84
CA SER A 387 -25.03 -19.87 -19.91
C SER A 387 -26.47 -19.63 -19.48
N PHE A 388 -27.38 -19.68 -20.45
CA PHE A 388 -28.81 -19.48 -20.18
C PHE A 388 -29.68 -20.35 -21.09
N ILE A 389 -30.90 -20.58 -20.62
CA ILE A 389 -32.02 -21.16 -21.33
C ILE A 389 -33.18 -20.17 -21.12
N LEU A 390 -33.49 -19.38 -22.14
CA LEU A 390 -34.58 -18.42 -22.13
C LEU A 390 -35.83 -19.08 -22.71
N ILE A 391 -36.93 -19.04 -21.97
CA ILE A 391 -38.26 -19.43 -22.40
C ILE A 391 -39.06 -18.15 -22.47
N SER A 392 -39.32 -17.64 -23.68
CA SER A 392 -39.95 -16.33 -23.89
C SER A 392 -40.84 -16.36 -25.12
N ALA A 393 -41.74 -15.39 -25.25
CA ALA A 393 -42.49 -15.17 -26.49
C ALA A 393 -41.56 -14.91 -27.68
N ASP A 394 -40.56 -14.05 -27.47
CA ASP A 394 -39.71 -13.52 -28.53
C ASP A 394 -38.22 -13.67 -28.21
N ASP A 395 -37.40 -13.65 -29.25
CA ASP A 395 -35.94 -13.60 -29.12
C ASP A 395 -35.48 -12.16 -28.89
N PRO A 396 -34.83 -11.83 -27.75
CA PRO A 396 -34.36 -10.47 -27.49
C PRO A 396 -33.24 -10.00 -28.44
N TRP A 397 -32.64 -10.90 -29.21
CA TRP A 397 -31.60 -10.56 -30.20
C TRP A 397 -31.76 -11.27 -31.55
N PRO A 398 -32.79 -11.00 -32.34
CA PRO A 398 -33.11 -11.76 -33.56
C PRO A 398 -31.99 -11.78 -34.61
N ARG A 399 -31.05 -10.82 -34.55
CA ARG A 399 -29.92 -10.68 -35.49
C ARG A 399 -28.56 -11.11 -34.93
N ARG A 400 -28.49 -11.61 -33.68
CA ARG A 400 -27.22 -11.98 -33.03
C ARG A 400 -27.17 -13.46 -32.68
N ASP A 401 -26.35 -14.20 -33.42
CA ASP A 401 -26.06 -15.62 -33.13
C ASP A 401 -24.88 -15.79 -32.16
N ARG A 402 -24.17 -14.70 -31.86
CA ARG A 402 -23.02 -14.69 -30.96
C ARG A 402 -23.14 -13.52 -30.00
N LEU A 403 -23.07 -13.82 -28.72
CA LEU A 403 -23.19 -12.86 -27.63
C LEU A 403 -21.79 -12.61 -27.04
N PRO A 404 -21.31 -11.36 -26.98
CA PRO A 404 -19.98 -11.05 -26.48
C PRO A 404 -19.93 -11.24 -24.96
N ARG A 405 -18.92 -11.97 -24.46
CA ARG A 405 -18.68 -12.09 -23.00
C ARG A 405 -17.93 -10.90 -22.41
N LEU A 406 -17.19 -10.16 -23.24
CA LEU A 406 -16.44 -9.00 -22.81
C LEU A 406 -16.95 -7.78 -23.58
N PRO A 407 -17.56 -6.79 -22.90
CA PRO A 407 -18.13 -5.63 -23.60
C PRO A 407 -17.07 -4.80 -24.33
N LEU A 408 -15.86 -4.71 -23.75
CA LEU A 408 -14.70 -4.01 -24.32
C LEU A 408 -13.98 -4.82 -25.41
N LEU A 409 -14.07 -6.16 -25.38
CA LEU A 409 -13.34 -7.07 -26.27
C LEU A 409 -14.32 -8.04 -26.96
N ARG A 410 -15.28 -7.48 -27.72
CA ARG A 410 -16.46 -8.18 -28.24
C ARG A 410 -16.15 -9.46 -29.06
N GLY A 411 -14.96 -9.58 -29.63
CA GLY A 411 -14.53 -10.76 -30.40
C GLY A 411 -13.97 -11.90 -29.56
N LEU A 412 -13.60 -11.67 -28.29
CA LEU A 412 -12.98 -12.68 -27.45
C LEU A 412 -14.04 -13.50 -26.70
N TRP A 413 -13.99 -14.82 -26.90
CA TRP A 413 -14.84 -15.82 -26.25
C TRP A 413 -16.36 -15.58 -26.37
N PRO A 414 -16.93 -15.42 -27.57
CA PRO A 414 -18.37 -15.26 -27.71
C PRO A 414 -19.12 -16.52 -27.24
N LEU A 415 -20.28 -16.34 -26.59
CA LEU A 415 -21.25 -17.40 -26.38
C LEU A 415 -22.10 -17.55 -27.64
N ARG A 416 -22.23 -18.76 -28.19
CA ARG A 416 -23.13 -19.01 -29.32
C ARG A 416 -24.57 -19.08 -28.82
N LYS A 417 -25.47 -18.38 -29.51
CA LYS A 417 -26.90 -18.41 -29.25
C LYS A 417 -27.57 -19.37 -30.23
N VAL A 418 -28.48 -20.20 -29.73
CA VAL A 418 -29.28 -21.13 -30.53
C VAL A 418 -30.76 -20.83 -30.24
N VAL A 419 -31.53 -20.57 -31.29
CA VAL A 419 -32.98 -20.39 -31.18
C VAL A 419 -33.62 -21.69 -31.63
N LYS A 420 -34.39 -22.34 -30.76
CA LYS A 420 -35.12 -23.57 -31.12
C LYS A 420 -36.26 -23.21 -32.06
N ARG A 421 -36.30 -23.85 -33.22
CA ARG A 421 -37.42 -23.76 -34.15
C ARG A 421 -38.37 -24.94 -33.92
N PRO A 422 -39.68 -24.80 -34.19
CA PRO A 422 -40.65 -25.89 -34.01
C PRO A 422 -40.25 -27.19 -34.71
N ASP A 423 -39.67 -27.08 -35.92
CA ASP A 423 -39.32 -28.23 -36.76
C ASP A 423 -37.93 -28.84 -36.47
N ASP A 424 -37.19 -28.29 -35.51
CA ASP A 424 -35.83 -28.75 -35.22
C ASP A 424 -35.82 -29.97 -34.29
N LEU A 425 -35.95 -31.15 -34.89
CA LEU A 425 -35.90 -32.45 -34.22
C LEU A 425 -34.54 -32.73 -33.53
N THR A 426 -33.49 -32.00 -33.88
CA THR A 426 -32.17 -32.19 -33.27
C THR A 426 -32.05 -31.48 -31.91
N CYS A 427 -32.89 -30.49 -31.65
CA CYS A 427 -32.90 -29.68 -30.43
C CYS A 427 -33.75 -30.33 -29.32
N THR A 428 -33.32 -31.51 -28.86
CA THR A 428 -33.95 -32.23 -27.74
C THR A 428 -33.65 -31.58 -26.39
N GLY A 429 -34.49 -31.82 -25.38
CA GLY A 429 -34.27 -31.28 -24.03
C GLY A 429 -32.93 -31.70 -23.41
N GLY A 430 -32.49 -32.94 -23.66
CA GLY A 430 -31.18 -33.42 -23.25
C GLY A 430 -30.03 -32.67 -23.92
N PHE A 431 -30.14 -32.39 -25.23
CA PHE A 431 -29.12 -31.61 -25.94
C PHE A 431 -29.02 -30.17 -25.43
N VAL A 432 -30.18 -29.51 -25.24
CA VAL A 432 -30.26 -28.15 -24.68
C VAL A 432 -29.63 -28.12 -23.29
N PHE A 433 -30.02 -29.05 -22.43
CA PHE A 433 -29.52 -29.16 -21.06
C PHE A 433 -28.00 -29.36 -21.00
N GLU A 434 -27.46 -30.38 -21.68
CA GLU A 434 -26.02 -30.68 -21.66
C GLU A 434 -25.19 -29.55 -22.29
N SER A 435 -25.67 -28.97 -23.38
CA SER A 435 -25.00 -27.85 -24.05
C SER A 435 -24.92 -26.61 -23.17
N ALA A 436 -26.00 -26.31 -22.44
CA ALA A 436 -26.04 -25.24 -21.45
C ALA A 436 -25.17 -25.56 -20.23
N TRP A 437 -25.21 -26.80 -19.72
CA TRP A 437 -24.40 -27.30 -18.60
C TRP A 437 -22.90 -27.09 -18.79
N TYR A 438 -22.39 -27.36 -20.00
CA TYR A 438 -20.98 -27.13 -20.35
C TYR A 438 -20.66 -25.67 -20.69
N GLY A 439 -21.64 -24.76 -20.64
CA GLY A 439 -21.44 -23.32 -20.89
C GLY A 439 -21.04 -22.99 -22.33
N ARG A 440 -21.45 -23.84 -23.30
CA ARG A 440 -21.08 -23.71 -24.72
C ARG A 440 -22.07 -22.85 -25.50
N TYR A 441 -23.34 -22.92 -25.13
CA TYR A 441 -24.44 -22.27 -25.84
C TYR A 441 -25.39 -21.56 -24.87
N GLY A 442 -26.06 -20.53 -25.36
CA GLY A 442 -27.28 -19.97 -24.78
C GLY A 442 -28.46 -20.34 -25.67
N PHE A 443 -29.58 -20.73 -25.08
CA PHE A 443 -30.77 -21.17 -25.81
C PHE A 443 -31.91 -20.18 -25.65
N VAL A 444 -32.65 -19.95 -26.73
CA VAL A 444 -33.93 -19.24 -26.74
C VAL A 444 -35.00 -20.21 -27.24
N LEU A 445 -36.03 -20.39 -26.45
CA LEU A 445 -37.13 -21.33 -26.63
C LEU A 445 -38.42 -20.51 -26.79
N PRO A 446 -38.83 -20.21 -28.03
CA PRO A 446 -39.97 -19.34 -28.29
C PRO A 446 -41.30 -20.00 -27.86
N ALA A 447 -42.20 -19.17 -27.35
CA ALA A 447 -43.54 -19.53 -26.89
C ALA A 447 -44.36 -20.29 -27.95
N GLU A 448 -44.16 -20.02 -29.24
CA GLU A 448 -44.88 -20.74 -30.30
C GLU A 448 -44.66 -22.27 -30.28
N SER A 449 -43.69 -22.75 -29.50
CA SER A 449 -43.45 -24.17 -29.20
C SER A 449 -44.13 -24.71 -27.92
N LEU A 450 -45.07 -23.95 -27.31
CA LEU A 450 -45.54 -24.07 -25.92
C LEU A 450 -46.35 -25.31 -25.53
N ASP A 451 -47.07 -25.97 -26.45
CA ASP A 451 -48.12 -26.90 -26.00
C ASP A 451 -47.58 -28.24 -25.48
N GLU A 452 -47.19 -29.13 -26.38
CA GLU A 452 -46.58 -30.43 -26.07
C GLU A 452 -45.04 -30.38 -26.06
N PRO A 453 -44.38 -29.74 -27.06
CA PRO A 453 -42.92 -29.80 -27.17
C PRO A 453 -42.17 -29.10 -26.04
N LEU A 454 -42.66 -27.96 -25.54
CA LEU A 454 -42.05 -27.27 -24.41
C LEU A 454 -42.19 -28.08 -23.12
N ARG A 455 -43.37 -28.64 -22.85
CA ARG A 455 -43.60 -29.50 -21.67
C ARG A 455 -42.70 -30.73 -21.70
N ALA A 456 -42.59 -31.40 -22.85
CA ALA A 456 -41.67 -32.53 -23.02
C ALA A 456 -40.20 -32.12 -22.81
N MET A 457 -39.81 -30.93 -23.28
CA MET A 457 -38.46 -30.41 -23.09
C MET A 457 -38.15 -30.06 -21.63
N LEU A 458 -39.08 -29.41 -20.93
CA LEU A 458 -38.98 -29.14 -19.50
C LEU A 458 -38.95 -30.43 -18.67
N GLY A 459 -39.80 -31.40 -19.01
CA GLY A 459 -39.80 -32.72 -18.40
C GLY A 459 -38.45 -33.42 -18.55
N GLY A 460 -37.87 -33.41 -19.75
CA GLY A 460 -36.53 -33.93 -20.00
C GLY A 460 -35.44 -33.17 -19.25
N MET A 461 -35.55 -31.85 -19.12
CA MET A 461 -34.62 -31.05 -18.30
C MET A 461 -34.73 -31.39 -16.81
N LEU A 462 -35.94 -31.55 -16.27
CA LEU A 462 -36.16 -31.95 -14.88
C LEU A 462 -35.62 -33.35 -14.60
N GLU A 463 -35.84 -34.31 -15.51
CA GLU A 463 -35.27 -35.65 -15.41
C GLU A 463 -33.74 -35.62 -15.36
N MET A 464 -33.12 -34.82 -16.23
CA MET A 464 -31.67 -34.61 -16.21
C MET A 464 -31.20 -33.93 -14.92
N LEU A 465 -31.92 -32.93 -14.41
CA LEU A 465 -31.60 -32.30 -13.13
C LEU A 465 -31.69 -33.28 -11.96
N ARG A 466 -32.71 -34.13 -11.90
CA ARG A 466 -32.85 -35.20 -10.90
C ARG A 466 -31.68 -36.18 -10.97
N MET A 467 -31.30 -36.61 -12.17
CA MET A 467 -30.14 -37.47 -12.39
C MET A 467 -28.84 -36.81 -11.88
N ARG A 468 -28.65 -35.52 -12.16
CA ARG A 468 -27.47 -34.76 -11.71
C ARG A 468 -27.46 -34.56 -10.20
N HIS A 469 -28.62 -34.28 -9.60
CA HIS A 469 -28.81 -34.20 -8.16
C HIS A 469 -28.41 -35.52 -7.47
N HIS A 470 -28.90 -36.67 -7.94
CA HIS A 470 -28.54 -37.97 -7.37
C HIS A 470 -27.05 -38.29 -7.48
N THR A 471 -26.40 -37.89 -8.58
CA THR A 471 -24.96 -38.06 -8.77
C THR A 471 -24.11 -36.97 -8.08
N ARG A 472 -24.75 -35.98 -7.45
CA ARG A 472 -24.13 -34.75 -6.92
C ARG A 472 -23.28 -34.02 -7.96
N ALA A 473 -23.59 -34.24 -9.24
CA ALA A 473 -22.98 -33.53 -10.34
C ALA A 473 -23.55 -32.11 -10.37
N SER A 474 -22.69 -31.15 -10.66
CA SER A 474 -23.07 -29.74 -10.77
C SER A 474 -22.40 -29.12 -11.98
N ALA A 475 -23.00 -28.08 -12.55
CA ALA A 475 -22.39 -27.36 -13.66
C ALA A 475 -21.12 -26.63 -13.19
N ARG A 476 -20.14 -26.45 -14.08
CA ARG A 476 -18.91 -25.71 -13.78
C ARG A 476 -19.19 -24.21 -13.61
N ARG A 477 -20.10 -23.68 -14.42
CA ARG A 477 -20.60 -22.30 -14.39
C ARG A 477 -22.11 -22.34 -14.18
N THR A 478 -22.68 -21.24 -13.70
CA THR A 478 -24.14 -21.15 -13.52
C THR A 478 -24.85 -21.27 -14.85
N VAL A 479 -25.94 -22.04 -14.87
CA VAL A 479 -26.89 -22.06 -15.97
C VAL A 479 -28.15 -21.34 -15.52
N ASN A 480 -28.56 -20.30 -16.24
CA ASN A 480 -29.73 -19.50 -15.89
C ASN A 480 -30.93 -19.98 -16.70
N VAL A 481 -31.96 -20.51 -16.03
CA VAL A 481 -33.25 -20.87 -16.63
C VAL A 481 -34.19 -19.69 -16.43
N VAL A 482 -34.48 -18.97 -17.51
CA VAL A 482 -35.25 -17.73 -17.48
C VAL A 482 -36.64 -18.00 -18.05
N TRP A 483 -37.67 -17.78 -17.22
CA TRP A 483 -39.07 -17.90 -17.58
C TRP A 483 -39.66 -16.51 -17.81
N ASP A 484 -39.93 -16.20 -19.07
CA ASP A 484 -40.48 -14.92 -19.56
C ASP A 484 -41.76 -15.16 -20.36
N LEU A 485 -42.71 -15.85 -19.73
CA LEU A 485 -44.04 -16.08 -20.27
C LEU A 485 -45.09 -15.44 -19.37
N PRO A 486 -46.23 -15.02 -19.94
CA PRO A 486 -47.30 -14.39 -19.16
C PRO A 486 -47.94 -15.36 -18.17
N GLU A 487 -47.97 -16.65 -18.49
CA GLU A 487 -48.50 -17.68 -17.61
C GLU A 487 -47.42 -18.16 -16.64
N ALA A 488 -47.72 -18.09 -15.34
CA ALA A 488 -46.84 -18.62 -14.30
C ALA A 488 -46.77 -20.14 -14.35
N MET A 489 -45.60 -20.69 -14.05
CA MET A 489 -45.43 -22.13 -13.94
C MET A 489 -46.17 -22.65 -12.68
N PRO A 490 -46.75 -23.86 -12.71
CA PRO A 490 -47.37 -24.45 -11.51
C PRO A 490 -46.41 -24.46 -10.32
N SER A 491 -46.89 -24.07 -9.14
CA SER A 491 -46.06 -23.89 -7.94
C SER A 491 -45.26 -25.14 -7.58
N GLU A 492 -45.85 -26.32 -7.71
CA GLU A 492 -45.18 -27.61 -7.47
C GLU A 492 -43.95 -27.81 -8.36
N THR A 493 -44.05 -27.40 -9.63
CA THR A 493 -42.92 -27.50 -10.58
C THR A 493 -41.84 -26.47 -10.26
N VAL A 494 -42.23 -25.27 -9.84
CA VAL A 494 -41.29 -24.21 -9.43
C VAL A 494 -40.53 -24.62 -8.17
N GLU A 495 -41.21 -25.15 -7.17
CA GLU A 495 -40.62 -25.67 -5.93
C GLU A 495 -39.57 -26.74 -6.23
N GLU A 496 -39.93 -27.73 -7.04
CA GLU A 496 -39.02 -28.79 -7.45
C GLU A 496 -37.83 -28.23 -8.23
N LEU A 497 -38.08 -27.33 -9.20
CA LEU A 497 -37.03 -26.75 -10.03
C LEU A 497 -36.05 -25.93 -9.18
N VAL A 498 -36.54 -25.10 -8.26
CA VAL A 498 -35.71 -24.29 -7.35
C VAL A 498 -34.85 -25.19 -6.46
N PHE A 499 -35.45 -26.25 -5.90
CA PHE A 499 -34.73 -27.23 -5.09
C PHE A 499 -33.58 -27.89 -5.89
N LEU A 500 -33.88 -28.41 -7.09
CA LEU A 500 -32.88 -29.07 -7.94
C LEU A 500 -31.83 -28.10 -8.47
N CYS A 501 -32.23 -26.87 -8.80
CA CYS A 501 -31.34 -25.85 -9.34
C CYS A 501 -30.20 -25.49 -8.38
N ARG A 502 -30.52 -25.38 -7.09
CA ARG A 502 -29.54 -25.07 -6.05
C ARG A 502 -28.38 -26.07 -6.01
N GLU A 503 -28.68 -27.35 -6.16
CA GLU A 503 -27.67 -28.41 -6.11
C GLU A 503 -26.91 -28.59 -7.43
N ALA A 504 -27.60 -28.45 -8.55
CA ALA A 504 -27.04 -28.62 -9.89
C ALA A 504 -26.21 -27.41 -10.37
N ASN A 505 -26.14 -26.33 -9.58
CA ASN A 505 -25.53 -25.05 -9.95
C ASN A 505 -26.31 -24.29 -11.05
N PHE A 506 -27.63 -24.42 -11.05
CA PHE A 506 -28.55 -23.69 -11.93
C PHE A 506 -29.21 -22.56 -11.16
N LYS A 507 -29.67 -21.53 -11.88
CA LYS A 507 -30.41 -20.41 -11.32
C LYS A 507 -31.72 -20.27 -12.08
N PHE A 508 -32.84 -20.38 -11.37
CA PHE A 508 -34.16 -20.10 -11.90
C PHE A 508 -34.47 -18.61 -11.77
N VAL A 509 -34.92 -18.00 -12.86
CA VAL A 509 -35.33 -16.60 -12.90
C VAL A 509 -36.71 -16.50 -13.51
N ALA A 510 -37.66 -15.99 -12.74
CA ALA A 510 -39.01 -15.69 -13.21
C ALA A 510 -39.13 -14.20 -13.54
N ILE A 511 -39.60 -13.88 -14.74
CA ILE A 511 -39.98 -12.52 -15.12
C ILE A 511 -41.48 -12.37 -14.86
N ALA A 512 -41.82 -11.70 -13.77
CA ALA A 512 -43.19 -11.56 -13.31
C ALA A 512 -43.76 -10.21 -13.77
N ARG A 513 -44.98 -10.21 -14.33
CA ARG A 513 -45.69 -8.96 -14.65
C ARG A 513 -46.28 -8.34 -13.40
N ASP A 514 -46.85 -9.16 -12.54
CA ASP A 514 -47.26 -8.82 -11.19
C ASP A 514 -46.56 -9.74 -10.18
N LYS A 515 -46.23 -9.20 -9.01
CA LYS A 515 -45.75 -9.97 -7.87
C LYS A 515 -46.77 -11.03 -7.44
N ALA A 516 -48.06 -10.76 -7.62
CA ALA A 516 -49.14 -11.67 -7.24
C ALA A 516 -49.21 -12.94 -8.11
N ASP A 517 -48.59 -12.94 -9.30
CA ASP A 517 -48.62 -14.08 -10.22
C ASP A 517 -47.79 -15.27 -9.70
N TRP A 518 -46.93 -15.04 -8.71
CA TRP A 518 -46.00 -16.03 -8.18
C TRP A 518 -46.04 -16.11 -6.65
N ALA A 519 -45.83 -17.30 -6.12
CA ALA A 519 -45.61 -17.52 -4.70
C ALA A 519 -44.25 -16.93 -4.29
N SER A 520 -44.26 -15.71 -3.73
CA SER A 520 -43.04 -14.93 -3.48
C SER A 520 -42.07 -15.54 -2.46
N ASP A 521 -42.54 -16.49 -1.65
CA ASP A 521 -41.77 -17.27 -0.68
C ASP A 521 -40.87 -18.33 -1.33
N LEU A 522 -41.12 -18.67 -2.60
CA LEU A 522 -40.27 -19.58 -3.38
C LEU A 522 -38.98 -18.94 -3.89
N PHE A 523 -38.85 -17.62 -3.79
CA PHE A 523 -37.72 -16.87 -4.35
C PHE A 523 -36.79 -16.36 -3.26
N ASP A 524 -35.48 -16.54 -3.47
CA ASP A 524 -34.44 -16.00 -2.58
C ASP A 524 -34.37 -14.46 -2.67
N GLU A 525 -34.66 -13.91 -3.86
CA GLU A 525 -34.63 -12.48 -4.13
C GLU A 525 -35.82 -12.07 -5.00
N VAL A 526 -36.38 -10.90 -4.69
CA VAL A 526 -37.39 -10.22 -5.51
C VAL A 526 -36.86 -8.83 -5.85
N HIS A 527 -36.70 -8.54 -7.14
CA HIS A 527 -36.20 -7.26 -7.62
C HIS A 527 -37.27 -6.52 -8.41
N ASN A 528 -37.61 -5.31 -7.96
CA ASN A 528 -38.34 -4.35 -8.77
C ASN A 528 -37.30 -3.61 -9.63
N VAL A 529 -37.25 -3.91 -10.92
CA VAL A 529 -36.27 -3.30 -11.83
C VAL A 529 -36.81 -1.95 -12.28
N GLU A 530 -36.41 -0.89 -11.59
CA GLU A 530 -36.79 0.48 -11.95
C GLU A 530 -36.26 0.82 -13.36
N ALA A 531 -37.10 1.49 -14.16
CA ALA A 531 -36.79 1.91 -15.52
C ALA A 531 -35.58 2.86 -15.52
N GLY A 532 -34.39 2.32 -15.84
CA GLY A 532 -33.13 3.08 -15.88
C GLY A 532 -32.10 2.73 -14.80
N SER A 533 -32.42 1.81 -13.88
CA SER A 533 -31.51 1.37 -12.80
C SER A 533 -30.57 0.23 -13.18
N THR A 534 -30.66 -0.30 -14.41
CA THR A 534 -29.66 -1.25 -14.92
C THR A 534 -28.36 -0.46 -15.06
N GLY A 535 -27.53 -0.46 -14.00
CA GLY A 535 -26.26 0.26 -13.89
C GLY A 535 -25.17 -0.17 -14.89
N LEU A 536 -25.58 -0.74 -16.02
CA LEU A 536 -24.80 -0.82 -17.23
C LEU A 536 -24.80 0.60 -17.85
N PRO A 537 -23.62 1.17 -18.17
CA PRO A 537 -23.59 2.40 -18.94
C PRO A 537 -24.37 2.16 -20.24
N ALA A 538 -25.32 3.04 -20.53
CA ALA A 538 -26.07 3.03 -21.78
C ALA A 538 -25.06 3.02 -22.95
N GLY A 539 -24.82 1.84 -23.51
CA GLY A 539 -23.87 1.64 -24.58
C GLY A 539 -24.48 2.12 -25.88
N SER A 540 -23.94 3.23 -26.38
CA SER A 540 -24.05 3.71 -27.77
C SER A 540 -23.74 2.64 -28.80
#